data_AF-A0A838IEF1-F1
#
_entry.id   AF-A0A838IEF1-F1
#
_cell.length_a   1.000
_cell.length_b   1.000
_cell.length_c   1.000
_cell.angle_alpha   90.00
_cell.angle_beta   90.00
_cell.angle_gamma   90.00
#
_symmetry.space_group_name_H-M   'P 1'
#
loop_
_entity.id
_entity.type
_entity.pdbx_description
1 polymer ?
#
loop_
_entity_poly.entity_id
_entity_poly.type
_entity_poly.pdbx_seq_one_letter_code
_entity_poly.pdbx_strand_id
1 'polypeptide(L)' 'MRVVYGAQDRILPDVAKTMARVAADLPQTVVTELPGCGHFLQEEAAEEVAPLLADFVAPGPSR' A
#
# COMPACT_ATOMS: atom_id res chain seq x y z
N MET A 1 -9.73 3.07 -3.73
CA MET A 1 -8.68 3.55 -2.79
C MET A 1 -7.46 2.65 -2.95
N ARG A 2 -6.25 3.14 -2.69
CA ARG A 2 -5.03 2.31 -2.72
C ARG A 2 -4.41 2.26 -1.34
N VAL A 3 -3.98 1.07 -0.93
CA VAL A 3 -3.23 0.85 0.32
C VAL A 3 -1.95 0.10 -0.04
N VAL A 4 -0.83 0.59 0.45
CA VAL A 4 0.48 -0.05 0.30
C VAL A 4 1.05 -0.25 1.69
N TYR A 5 1.56 -1.45 1.99
CA TYR A 5 2.16 -1.77 3.29
C TYR A 5 3.42 -2.62 3.11
N GLY A 6 4.33 -2.51 4.08
CA GLY A 6 5.54 -3.33 4.15
C GLY A 6 5.26 -4.59 4.96
N ALA A 7 5.63 -5.76 4.43
CA ALA A 7 5.37 -7.04 5.12
C ALA A 7 6.19 -7.20 6.41
N GLN A 8 7.27 -6.43 6.56
CA GLN A 8 8.18 -6.47 7.70
C GLN A 8 7.89 -5.34 8.70
N ASP A 9 6.74 -4.67 8.61
CA ASP A 9 6.33 -3.62 9.55
C ASP A 9 6.27 -4.19 10.98
N ARG A 10 7.04 -3.56 11.89
CA ARG A 10 7.10 -3.91 13.32
C ARG A 10 6.34 -2.93 14.21
N ILE A 11 5.91 -1.79 13.67
CA ILE A 11 5.11 -0.76 14.36
C ILE A 11 3.64 -1.14 14.30
N LEU A 12 3.17 -1.65 13.16
CA LEU A 12 1.83 -2.21 12.99
C LEU A 12 1.89 -3.74 13.15
N PRO A 13 1.70 -4.30 14.36
CA PRO A 13 1.70 -5.74 14.54
C PRO A 13 0.60 -6.38 13.68
N ASP A 14 0.90 -7.53 13.09
CA ASP A 14 -0.01 -8.27 12.20
C ASP A 14 -0.48 -7.46 10.97
N VAL A 15 0.37 -6.60 10.41
CA VAL A 15 0.03 -5.73 9.27
C VAL A 15 -0.64 -6.51 8.11
N ALA A 16 -0.12 -7.68 7.73
CA ALA A 16 -0.70 -8.49 6.66
C ALA A 16 -2.14 -8.96 6.98
N LYS A 17 -2.40 -9.41 8.22
CA LYS A 17 -3.74 -9.80 8.68
C LYS A 17 -4.69 -8.61 8.69
N THR A 18 -4.19 -7.44 9.10
CA THR A 18 -4.97 -6.20 9.10
C THR A 18 -5.33 -5.79 7.68
N MET A 19 -4.38 -5.85 6.75
CA MET A 19 -4.62 -5.46 5.35
C MET A 19 -5.51 -6.45 4.60
N ALA A 20 -5.46 -7.74 4.94
CA ALA A 20 -6.44 -8.72 4.47
C ALA A 20 -7.87 -8.37 4.91
N ARG A 21 -8.04 -7.92 6.17
CA ARG A 21 -9.35 -7.43 6.66
C ARG A 21 -9.78 -6.16 5.94
N VAL A 22 -8.88 -5.21 5.72
CA VAL A 22 -9.17 -3.99 4.94
C VAL A 22 -9.67 -4.32 3.53
N ALA A 23 -9.04 -5.29 2.85
CA ALA A 23 -9.48 -5.72 1.54
C ALA A 23 -10.87 -6.36 1.55
N ALA A 24 -11.20 -7.13 2.60
CA ALA A 24 -12.52 -7.74 2.78
C ALA A 24 -13.61 -6.71 3.09
N ASP A 25 -13.31 -5.73 3.96
CA ASP A 25 -14.26 -4.71 4.39
C ASP A 25 -14.48 -3.61 3.33
N LEU A 26 -13.47 -3.36 2.48
CA LEU A 26 -13.48 -2.33 1.43
C LEU A 26 -13.08 -2.92 0.07
N PRO A 27 -13.97 -3.66 -0.63
CA PRO A 27 -13.65 -4.41 -1.84
C PRO A 27 -13.20 -3.54 -3.03
N GLN A 28 -13.47 -2.23 -3.01
CA GLN A 28 -12.97 -1.24 -3.97
C GLN A 28 -11.51 -0.80 -3.71
N THR A 29 -10.86 -1.36 -2.70
CA THR A 29 -9.49 -1.04 -2.32
C THR A 29 -8.52 -2.00 -3.00
N VAL A 30 -7.49 -1.44 -3.63
CA VAL A 30 -6.34 -2.22 -4.10
C VAL A 30 -5.29 -2.20 -2.99
N VAL A 31 -5.02 -3.38 -2.42
CA VAL A 31 -3.97 -3.60 -1.42
C VAL A 31 -2.72 -4.13 -2.12
N THR A 32 -1.58 -3.50 -1.85
CA THR A 32 -0.26 -3.91 -2.37
C THR A 32 0.69 -4.13 -1.21
N GLU A 33 1.26 -5.34 -1.15
CA GLU A 33 2.30 -5.71 -0.20
C GLU A 33 3.69 -5.44 -0.81
N LEU A 34 4.59 -4.85 -0.02
CA LEU A 34 6.03 -4.77 -0.31
C LEU A 34 6.79 -5.73 0.65
N PRO A 35 7.20 -6.93 0.18
CA PRO A 35 7.71 -7.98 1.05
C PRO A 35 9.07 -7.66 1.71
N GLY A 36 9.83 -6.73 1.14
CA GLY A 36 11.16 -6.31 1.62
C GLY A 36 11.17 -5.12 2.57
N CYS A 37 10.01 -4.51 2.85
CA CYS A 37 9.95 -3.23 3.56
C CYS A 37 9.31 -3.34 4.94
N GLY A 38 9.77 -2.48 5.84
CA GLY A 38 9.19 -2.19 7.14
C GLY A 38 8.12 -1.10 7.09
N HIS A 39 8.16 -0.18 8.05
CA HIS A 39 7.13 0.85 8.20
C HIS A 39 7.32 2.05 7.27
N PHE A 40 8.57 2.38 6.93
CA PHE A 40 8.91 3.61 6.21
C PHE A 40 9.17 3.31 4.74
N LEU A 41 8.11 2.91 4.02
CA LEU A 41 8.19 2.48 2.62
C LEU A 41 8.88 3.50 1.71
N GLN A 42 8.70 4.80 1.96
CA GLN A 42 9.29 5.86 1.15
C GLN A 42 10.82 5.90 1.28
N GLU A 43 11.36 5.51 2.43
CA GLU A 43 12.81 5.50 2.69
C GLU A 43 13.44 4.17 2.24
N GLU A 44 12.68 3.08 2.34
CA GLU A 44 13.18 1.72 2.07
C GLU A 44 13.06 1.32 0.59
N ALA A 45 12.03 1.81 -0.11
CA ALA A 45 11.71 1.42 -1.48
C ALA A 45 11.06 2.57 -2.28
N ALA A 46 11.69 3.75 -2.26
CA ALA A 46 11.20 4.94 -2.96
C ALA A 46 10.84 4.69 -4.43
N GLU A 47 11.68 3.92 -5.14
CA GLU A 47 11.49 3.61 -6.56
C GLU A 47 10.26 2.73 -6.83
N GLU A 48 9.87 1.89 -5.87
CA GLU A 48 8.69 1.04 -5.95
C GLU A 48 7.43 1.78 -5.50
N VAL A 49 7.56 2.67 -4.51
CA VAL A 49 6.45 3.46 -3.96
C VAL A 49 6.03 4.59 -4.91
N ALA A 50 6.98 5.26 -5.57
CA ALA A 50 6.73 6.39 -6.46
C ALA A 50 5.68 6.10 -7.55
N PRO A 51 5.77 5.02 -8.36
CA PRO A 51 4.77 4.72 -9.38
C PRO A 51 3.39 4.41 -8.77
N LEU A 52 3.33 3.76 -7.61
CA LEU A 52 2.06 3.45 -6.93
C LEU A 52 1.32 4.72 -6.47
N LEU A 53 2.07 5.74 -6.06
CA LEU A 53 1.53 7.05 -5.73
C LEU A 53 1.12 7.83 -6.99
N ALA A 54 1.95 7.79 -8.04
CA ALA A 54 1.66 8.46 -9.31
C ALA A 54 0.34 7.95 -9.92
N ASP A 55 0.14 6.63 -9.95
CA ASP A 55 -1.10 6.00 -10.42
C ASP A 55 -2.32 6.44 -9.61
N PHE A 56 -2.16 6.70 -8.31
CA PHE A 56 -3.26 7.14 -7.44
C PHE A 56 -3.66 8.60 -7.68
N VAL A 57 -2.69 9.49 -7.93
CA VAL A 57 -2.93 10.93 -8.13
C VAL A 57 -3.14 11.32 -9.58
N ALA A 58 -2.93 10.39 -10.51
CA ALA A 58 -3.17 10.64 -11.93
C ALA A 58 -4.59 11.16 -12.14
N PRO A 59 -4.79 12.24 -12.93
CA PRO A 59 -6.11 12.74 -13.24
C PRO A 59 -6.91 11.62 -13.92
N GLY A 60 -8.09 11.32 -13.35
CA GLY A 60 -9.02 10.37 -13.97
C GLY A 60 -9.40 10.84 -15.39
N PRO A 61 -9.87 9.93 -16.26
CA PRO A 61 -10.32 10.32 -17.59
C PRO A 61 -11.34 11.46 -17.46
N SER A 62 -11.09 12.55 -18.18
CA SER A 62 -12.00 13.69 -18.28
C SER A 62 -13.41 13.18 -18.53
N ARG A 63 -14.30 13.36 -17.55
CA ARG A 63 -15.72 13.02 -17.70
C ARG A 63 -16.39 13.96 -18.69
#